data_AF-A0A428ZR79-F1
#
_entry.id   AF-A0A428ZR79-F1
#
_cell.length_a   1.000
_cell.length_b   1.000
_cell.length_c   1.000
_cell.angle_alpha   90.00
_cell.angle_beta   90.00
_cell.angle_gamma   90.00
#
_symmetry.space_group_name_H-M   'P 1'
#
loop_
_entity.id
_entity.type
_entity.pdbx_description
1 polymer ?
#
loop_
_entity_poly.entity_id
_entity_poly.type
_entity_poly.pdbx_seq_one_letter_code
_entity_poly.pdbx_strand_id
1 'polypeptide(L)'
;MGMAPRVILRGEWGARHDNGGGSAPLPASEMWLHHSVTIAPDVLPPFDDDYAAIRTLEAIGEQRFGRGISYTWPITPAGLIFEGHSANRLGSHTGGRNSKARAICFVGNYDVQRPTNAQIQAAAWLLQEGQRRGWIRQARLNGGHRDVKATGCPGNHAYAAIGLINSLAAGPPITEISEEDDLSWTENLTFTAPDGTVTTVQARDWLMWTNHAAWQAANNTAVANAKLDSIAGSLSTDQATLLAAIGDNPTQVDLTEDQTKMLLNGLSEDTARRLHATLEGRFGKQ
;
A
#
# COMPACT_ATOMS: atom_id res chain seq x y z
N MET A 1 -9.08 14.75 0.09
CA MET A 1 -9.88 14.51 1.34
C MET A 1 -10.16 13.01 1.35
N GLY A 2 -9.99 12.27 2.46
CA GLY A 2 -10.07 10.80 2.41
C GLY A 2 -11.47 10.25 2.10
N MET A 3 -11.54 9.05 1.50
CA MET A 3 -12.79 8.33 1.27
C MET A 3 -13.13 7.47 2.49
N ALA A 4 -14.37 7.54 2.98
CA ALA A 4 -14.86 6.63 4.01
C ALA A 4 -14.91 5.18 3.44
N PRO A 5 -14.15 4.23 3.99
CA PRO A 5 -14.08 2.87 3.46
C PRO A 5 -15.40 2.13 3.66
N ARG A 6 -15.82 1.40 2.62
CA ARG A 6 -16.95 0.47 2.67
C ARG A 6 -16.75 -0.67 1.69
N VAL A 7 -17.49 -1.75 1.89
CA VAL A 7 -17.61 -2.82 0.89
C VAL A 7 -18.74 -2.46 -0.08
N ILE A 8 -18.42 -2.40 -1.38
CA ILE A 8 -19.37 -2.24 -2.48
C ILE A 8 -19.98 -3.60 -2.78
N LEU A 9 -21.28 -3.75 -2.54
CA LEU A 9 -21.98 -5.03 -2.59
C LEU A 9 -22.18 -5.53 -4.03
N ARG A 10 -22.40 -6.84 -4.19
CA ARG A 10 -22.64 -7.49 -5.50
C ARG A 10 -23.67 -6.79 -6.37
N GLY A 11 -24.78 -6.36 -5.77
CA GLY A 11 -25.84 -5.63 -6.49
C GLY A 11 -25.43 -4.24 -6.96
N GLU A 12 -24.51 -3.57 -6.25
CA GLU A 12 -24.05 -2.22 -6.60
C GLU A 12 -23.11 -2.23 -7.80
N TRP A 13 -22.21 -3.23 -7.89
CA TRP A 13 -21.28 -3.32 -9.02
C TRP A 13 -21.82 -4.09 -10.24
N GLY A 14 -23.04 -4.64 -10.10
CA GLY A 14 -23.75 -5.32 -11.17
C GLY A 14 -23.25 -6.74 -11.43
N ALA A 15 -23.02 -7.51 -10.36
CA ALA A 15 -22.64 -8.91 -10.44
C ALA A 15 -23.64 -9.74 -11.26
N ARG A 16 -23.12 -10.58 -12.16
CA ARG A 16 -23.92 -11.33 -13.15
C ARG A 16 -23.94 -12.82 -12.93
N HIS A 17 -22.98 -13.34 -12.15
CA HIS A 17 -22.77 -14.77 -12.00
C HIS A 17 -23.03 -15.23 -10.57
N ASP A 18 -22.76 -16.50 -10.31
CA ASP A 18 -23.02 -17.11 -9.01
C ASP A 18 -22.24 -16.42 -7.88
N ASN A 19 -22.86 -16.40 -6.70
CA ASN A 19 -22.25 -15.91 -5.47
C ASN A 19 -21.35 -16.99 -4.84
N GLY A 20 -20.32 -17.42 -5.57
CA GLY A 20 -19.48 -18.54 -5.19
C GLY A 20 -20.22 -19.88 -5.17
N GLY A 21 -19.51 -20.92 -4.74
CA GLY A 21 -20.10 -22.25 -4.47
C GLY A 21 -21.00 -22.26 -3.23
N GLY A 22 -21.28 -23.45 -2.70
CA GLY A 22 -22.10 -23.62 -1.49
C GLY A 22 -21.54 -22.94 -0.23
N SER A 23 -22.10 -23.27 0.94
CA SER A 23 -21.76 -22.62 2.21
C SER A 23 -20.31 -22.87 2.64
N ALA A 24 -19.70 -21.84 3.22
CA ALA A 24 -18.39 -21.89 3.85
C ALA A 24 -18.49 -21.37 5.30
N PRO A 25 -17.95 -22.08 6.30
CA PRO A 25 -17.98 -21.65 7.69
C PRO A 25 -17.36 -20.28 7.94
N LEU A 26 -17.89 -19.59 8.95
CA LEU A 26 -17.38 -18.35 9.53
C LEU A 26 -17.20 -18.51 11.04
N PRO A 27 -16.23 -17.80 11.68
CA PRO A 27 -15.22 -16.97 11.04
C PRO A 27 -14.18 -17.81 10.29
N ALA A 28 -13.76 -17.34 9.11
CA ALA A 28 -12.71 -17.98 8.34
C ALA A 28 -11.40 -18.00 9.15
N SER A 29 -10.65 -19.10 9.04
CA SER A 29 -9.38 -19.27 9.75
C SER A 29 -8.19 -18.65 9.05
N GLU A 30 -8.34 -18.39 7.76
CA GLU A 30 -7.24 -17.98 6.90
C GLU A 30 -7.64 -16.83 5.98
N MET A 31 -6.71 -15.92 5.78
CA MET A 31 -6.78 -14.79 4.87
C MET A 31 -5.53 -14.78 4.01
N TRP A 32 -5.69 -14.94 2.69
CA TRP A 32 -4.58 -14.96 1.76
C TRP A 32 -4.66 -13.77 0.81
N LEU A 33 -3.52 -13.12 0.57
CA LEU A 33 -3.42 -12.06 -0.43
C LEU A 33 -3.21 -12.67 -1.82
N HIS A 34 -3.97 -12.15 -2.78
CA HIS A 34 -3.88 -12.46 -4.20
C HIS A 34 -3.65 -11.20 -5.02
N HIS A 35 -3.18 -11.38 -6.26
CA HIS A 35 -3.35 -10.40 -7.31
C HIS A 35 -4.12 -10.99 -8.49
N SER A 36 -4.71 -10.16 -9.34
CA SER A 36 -5.47 -10.63 -10.49
C SER A 36 -4.63 -10.89 -11.74
N VAL A 37 -3.48 -10.23 -11.87
CA VAL A 37 -2.68 -10.16 -13.12
C VAL A 37 -3.48 -9.54 -14.28
N THR A 38 -4.54 -8.79 -13.97
CA THR A 38 -5.27 -7.96 -14.94
C THR A 38 -4.66 -6.57 -15.01
N ILE A 39 -5.11 -5.79 -16.00
CA ILE A 39 -4.86 -4.35 -16.02
C ILE A 39 -5.45 -3.74 -14.75
N ALA A 40 -4.68 -2.84 -14.16
CA ALA A 40 -5.07 -2.02 -13.02
C ALA A 40 -5.99 -0.89 -13.52
N PRO A 41 -7.20 -0.72 -12.96
CA PRO A 41 -8.07 0.40 -13.29
C PRO A 41 -7.52 1.73 -12.73
N ASP A 42 -8.12 2.83 -13.16
CA ASP A 42 -7.77 4.20 -12.85
C ASP A 42 -7.81 4.47 -11.34
N VAL A 43 -6.97 5.39 -10.91
CA VAL A 43 -6.86 5.81 -9.50
C VAL A 43 -7.60 7.11 -9.21
N LEU A 44 -8.21 7.72 -10.23
CA LEU A 44 -8.89 9.01 -10.15
C LEU A 44 -10.37 8.90 -10.57
N PRO A 45 -11.28 9.67 -9.95
CA PRO A 45 -12.66 9.75 -10.40
C PRO A 45 -12.79 10.27 -11.86
N PRO A 46 -13.76 9.78 -12.64
CA PRO A 46 -14.76 8.79 -12.27
C PRO A 46 -14.20 7.34 -12.29
N PHE A 47 -14.42 6.61 -11.20
CA PHE A 47 -14.00 5.22 -10.97
C PHE A 47 -14.78 4.18 -11.79
N ASP A 48 -15.20 4.51 -13.01
CA ASP A 48 -16.11 3.67 -13.79
C ASP A 48 -15.44 2.39 -14.30
N ASP A 49 -14.13 2.44 -14.51
CA ASP A 49 -13.33 1.32 -14.98
C ASP A 49 -13.01 0.33 -13.84
N ASP A 50 -13.01 0.75 -12.57
CA ASP A 50 -12.98 -0.15 -11.41
C ASP A 50 -14.11 -1.18 -11.47
N TYR A 51 -15.34 -0.71 -11.71
CA TYR A 51 -16.52 -1.56 -11.81
C TYR A 51 -16.40 -2.51 -13.02
N ALA A 52 -15.83 -2.04 -14.13
CA ALA A 52 -15.56 -2.87 -15.31
C ALA A 52 -14.47 -3.91 -15.05
N ALA A 53 -13.43 -3.56 -14.28
CA ALA A 53 -12.37 -4.47 -13.88
C ALA A 53 -12.92 -5.58 -12.98
N ILE A 54 -13.82 -5.27 -12.04
CA ILE A 54 -14.47 -6.29 -11.21
C ILE A 54 -15.35 -7.23 -12.04
N ARG A 55 -16.13 -6.72 -12.98
CA ARG A 55 -16.90 -7.56 -13.92
C ARG A 55 -16.00 -8.45 -14.78
N THR A 56 -14.82 -7.97 -15.14
CA THR A 56 -13.80 -8.77 -15.85
C THR A 56 -13.27 -9.90 -14.97
N LEU A 57 -12.99 -9.64 -13.69
CA LEU A 57 -12.61 -10.69 -12.74
C LEU A 57 -13.71 -11.72 -12.52
N GLU A 58 -14.97 -11.29 -12.47
CA GLU A 58 -16.12 -12.19 -12.38
C GLU A 58 -16.20 -13.11 -13.61
N ALA A 59 -16.09 -12.54 -14.82
CA ALA A 59 -16.13 -13.31 -16.07
C ALA A 59 -14.97 -14.33 -16.16
N ILE A 60 -13.76 -13.97 -15.72
CA ILE A 60 -12.61 -14.89 -15.68
C ILE A 60 -12.86 -16.02 -14.68
N GLY A 61 -13.39 -15.70 -13.49
CA GLY A 61 -13.72 -16.70 -12.47
C GLY A 61 -14.81 -17.66 -12.96
N GLU A 62 -15.85 -17.12 -13.59
CA GLU A 62 -16.93 -17.91 -14.19
C GLU A 62 -16.40 -18.83 -15.29
N GLN A 63 -15.64 -18.31 -16.24
CA GLN A 63 -15.07 -19.11 -17.33
C GLN A 63 -14.20 -20.26 -16.83
N ARG A 64 -13.47 -20.06 -15.72
CA ARG A 64 -12.53 -21.05 -15.19
C ARG A 64 -13.19 -22.06 -14.26
N PHE A 65 -14.21 -21.66 -13.51
CA PHE A 65 -14.71 -22.43 -12.36
C PHE A 65 -16.24 -22.54 -12.27
N GLY A 66 -17.01 -21.78 -13.06
CA GLY A 66 -18.48 -21.81 -13.10
C GLY A 66 -19.14 -21.43 -11.79
N ARG A 67 -18.58 -20.44 -11.07
CA ARG A 67 -19.01 -20.02 -9.72
C ARG A 67 -18.94 -18.51 -9.52
N GLY A 68 -18.94 -17.76 -10.61
CA GLY A 68 -18.66 -16.33 -10.64
C GLY A 68 -17.24 -15.99 -10.20
N ILE A 69 -17.10 -14.84 -9.55
CA ILE A 69 -15.81 -14.29 -9.14
C ILE A 69 -15.11 -15.17 -8.09
N SER A 70 -13.84 -15.49 -8.34
CA SER A 70 -13.08 -16.45 -7.55
C SER A 70 -12.74 -15.98 -6.13
N TYR A 71 -12.67 -14.66 -5.91
CA TYR A 71 -12.12 -14.02 -4.71
C TYR A 71 -13.22 -13.46 -3.81
N THR A 72 -12.94 -13.32 -2.51
CA THR A 72 -13.91 -12.81 -1.54
C THR A 72 -14.01 -11.28 -1.61
N TRP A 73 -12.86 -10.60 -1.63
CA TRP A 73 -12.80 -9.14 -1.73
C TRP A 73 -11.73 -8.69 -2.73
N PRO A 74 -12.12 -8.36 -3.97
CA PRO A 74 -11.28 -7.58 -4.86
C PRO A 74 -11.10 -6.15 -4.33
N ILE A 75 -9.88 -5.62 -4.41
CA ILE A 75 -9.56 -4.23 -4.07
C ILE A 75 -8.81 -3.60 -5.24
N THR A 76 -9.35 -2.53 -5.79
CA THR A 76 -8.75 -1.83 -6.93
C THR A 76 -7.71 -0.80 -6.47
N PRO A 77 -6.82 -0.32 -7.36
CA PRO A 77 -5.81 0.72 -7.07
C PRO A 77 -6.38 1.96 -6.37
N ALA A 78 -7.61 2.36 -6.69
CA ALA A 78 -8.32 3.46 -6.02
C ALA A 78 -8.66 3.19 -4.53
N GLY A 79 -8.41 1.98 -4.01
CA GLY A 79 -8.79 1.58 -2.65
C GLY A 79 -10.25 1.17 -2.51
N LEU A 80 -10.99 1.03 -3.63
CA LEU A 80 -12.37 0.55 -3.61
C LEU A 80 -12.41 -0.94 -3.29
N ILE A 81 -13.22 -1.32 -2.29
CA ILE A 81 -13.36 -2.70 -1.84
C ILE A 81 -14.67 -3.26 -2.36
N PHE A 82 -14.62 -4.33 -3.13
CA PHE A 82 -15.81 -4.96 -3.70
C PHE A 82 -16.13 -6.27 -2.99
N GLU A 83 -17.42 -6.58 -2.82
CA GLU A 83 -17.86 -7.93 -2.47
C GLU A 83 -17.76 -8.81 -3.71
N GLY A 84 -16.81 -9.73 -3.71
CA GLY A 84 -16.72 -10.78 -4.71
C GLY A 84 -17.79 -11.85 -4.46
N HIS A 85 -17.38 -13.06 -4.06
CA HIS A 85 -18.34 -13.98 -3.43
C HIS A 85 -18.47 -13.62 -1.94
N SER A 86 -19.67 -13.80 -1.37
CA SER A 86 -19.95 -13.45 0.02
C SER A 86 -19.06 -14.23 0.99
N ALA A 87 -18.79 -13.61 2.14
CA ALA A 87 -17.90 -14.16 3.16
C ALA A 87 -18.36 -15.52 3.72
N ASN A 88 -19.62 -15.93 3.59
CA ASN A 88 -20.10 -17.26 4.03
C ASN A 88 -20.22 -18.27 2.87
N ARG A 89 -19.60 -17.99 1.72
CA ARG A 89 -19.66 -18.83 0.51
C ARG A 89 -18.28 -19.34 0.11
N LEU A 90 -18.24 -20.49 -0.55
CA LEU A 90 -17.02 -21.09 -1.07
C LEU A 90 -16.52 -20.32 -2.31
N GLY A 91 -15.30 -19.79 -2.24
CA GLY A 91 -14.61 -19.24 -3.40
C GLY A 91 -13.93 -20.29 -4.28
N SER A 92 -13.17 -19.80 -5.26
CA SER A 92 -12.33 -20.59 -6.17
C SER A 92 -10.89 -20.07 -6.24
N HIS A 93 -10.43 -19.40 -5.18
CA HIS A 93 -9.15 -18.68 -5.16
C HIS A 93 -7.94 -19.53 -4.73
N THR A 94 -8.10 -20.49 -3.80
CA THR A 94 -7.00 -21.25 -3.22
C THR A 94 -7.38 -22.73 -3.07
N GLY A 95 -7.05 -23.53 -4.09
CA GLY A 95 -7.46 -24.94 -4.18
C GLY A 95 -7.19 -25.74 -2.89
N GLY A 96 -8.18 -26.48 -2.40
CA GLY A 96 -8.08 -27.25 -1.15
C GLY A 96 -8.15 -26.42 0.14
N ARG A 97 -8.31 -25.09 0.07
CA ARG A 97 -8.43 -24.22 1.25
C ARG A 97 -9.68 -23.34 1.26
N ASN A 98 -10.45 -23.29 0.17
CA ASN A 98 -11.61 -22.41 0.01
C ASN A 98 -12.71 -22.59 1.10
N SER A 99 -12.77 -23.75 1.77
CA SER A 99 -13.69 -23.97 2.90
C SER A 99 -13.33 -23.21 4.17
N LYS A 100 -12.06 -22.85 4.35
CA LYS A 100 -11.53 -22.24 5.57
C LYS A 100 -10.84 -20.89 5.35
N ALA A 101 -10.52 -20.57 4.10
CA ALA A 101 -9.85 -19.34 3.71
C ALA A 101 -10.79 -18.36 3.03
N ARG A 102 -10.50 -17.07 3.17
CA ARG A 102 -10.99 -15.99 2.30
C ARG A 102 -9.80 -15.28 1.65
N ALA A 103 -10.10 -14.53 0.60
CA ALA A 103 -9.07 -13.89 -0.20
C ALA A 103 -9.36 -12.41 -0.40
N ILE A 104 -8.34 -11.59 -0.12
CA ILE A 104 -8.21 -10.25 -0.67
C ILE A 104 -7.46 -10.39 -1.99
N CYS A 105 -7.98 -9.81 -3.06
CA CYS A 105 -7.33 -9.81 -4.37
C CYS A 105 -7.08 -8.37 -4.81
N PHE A 106 -5.81 -7.97 -4.89
CA PHE A 106 -5.47 -6.69 -5.50
C PHE A 106 -5.64 -6.78 -7.02
N VAL A 107 -6.45 -5.87 -7.57
CA VAL A 107 -6.71 -5.80 -9.01
C VAL A 107 -5.53 -5.11 -9.69
N GLY A 108 -4.71 -5.88 -10.39
CA GLY A 108 -3.47 -5.42 -11.00
C GLY A 108 -2.41 -6.52 -11.10
N ASN A 109 -1.24 -6.17 -11.64
CA ASN A 109 -0.09 -7.05 -11.73
C ASN A 109 1.09 -6.55 -10.86
N TYR A 110 1.18 -7.08 -9.64
CA TYR A 110 2.20 -6.68 -8.66
C TYR A 110 3.51 -7.47 -8.71
N ASP A 111 3.77 -8.20 -9.79
CA ASP A 111 5.15 -8.56 -10.14
C ASP A 111 5.89 -7.40 -10.78
N VAL A 112 5.17 -6.42 -11.36
CA VAL A 112 5.74 -5.27 -12.08
C VAL A 112 5.33 -3.93 -11.48
N GLN A 113 4.16 -3.85 -10.84
CA GLN A 113 3.66 -2.66 -10.15
C GLN A 113 3.76 -2.81 -8.64
N ARG A 114 3.83 -1.69 -7.92
CA ARG A 114 3.64 -1.68 -6.46
C ARG A 114 2.15 -1.45 -6.15
N PRO A 115 1.60 -2.04 -5.07
CA PRO A 115 0.26 -1.69 -4.62
C PRO A 115 0.21 -0.23 -4.17
N THR A 116 -0.91 0.44 -4.45
CA THR A 116 -1.15 1.82 -4.03
C THR A 116 -1.29 1.92 -2.51
N ASN A 117 -1.07 3.11 -1.95
CA ASN A 117 -1.33 3.32 -0.52
C ASN A 117 -2.80 3.11 -0.19
N ALA A 118 -3.70 3.51 -1.10
CA ALA A 118 -5.13 3.31 -0.99
C ALA A 118 -5.48 1.80 -0.90
N GLN A 119 -4.86 0.94 -1.72
CA GLN A 119 -5.05 -0.52 -1.63
C GLN A 119 -4.56 -1.11 -0.31
N ILE A 120 -3.40 -0.67 0.18
CA ILE A 120 -2.82 -1.13 1.44
C ILE A 120 -3.73 -0.76 2.61
N GLN A 121 -4.18 0.49 2.68
CA GLN A 121 -5.09 0.98 3.72
C GLN A 121 -6.46 0.30 3.64
N ALA A 122 -7.00 0.13 2.43
CA ALA A 122 -8.26 -0.58 2.19
C ALA A 122 -8.21 -2.03 2.69
N ALA A 123 -7.11 -2.74 2.40
CA ALA A 123 -6.91 -4.10 2.89
C ALA A 123 -6.82 -4.14 4.42
N ALA A 124 -6.08 -3.22 5.04
CA ALA A 124 -5.95 -3.14 6.49
C ALA A 124 -7.29 -2.85 7.17
N TRP A 125 -8.06 -1.89 6.64
CA TRP A 125 -9.41 -1.60 7.11
C TRP A 125 -10.34 -2.82 6.98
N LEU A 126 -10.30 -3.50 5.82
CA LEU A 126 -11.14 -4.68 5.58
C LEU A 126 -10.83 -5.80 6.58
N LEU A 127 -9.59 -5.95 7.02
CA LEU A 127 -9.22 -6.91 8.05
C LEU A 127 -9.81 -6.54 9.41
N GLN A 128 -9.74 -5.26 9.81
CA GLN A 128 -10.39 -4.76 11.03
C GLN A 128 -11.91 -5.00 10.98
N GLU A 129 -12.53 -4.61 9.88
CA GLU A 129 -13.98 -4.74 9.68
C GLU A 129 -14.42 -6.20 9.61
N GLY A 130 -13.64 -7.05 8.91
CA GLY A 130 -13.92 -8.47 8.81
C GLY A 130 -13.85 -9.18 10.16
N GLN A 131 -12.91 -8.81 11.03
CA GLN A 131 -12.86 -9.35 12.38
C GLN A 131 -14.07 -8.86 13.20
N ARG A 132 -14.39 -7.57 13.14
CA ARG A 132 -15.53 -6.96 13.84
C ARG A 132 -16.86 -7.61 13.44
N ARG A 133 -17.03 -7.96 12.17
CA ARG A 133 -18.23 -8.64 11.65
C ARG A 133 -18.23 -10.16 11.82
N GLY A 134 -17.17 -10.75 12.35
CA GLY A 134 -17.04 -12.21 12.48
C GLY A 134 -16.83 -12.95 11.16
N TRP A 135 -16.41 -12.26 10.10
CA TRP A 135 -16.05 -12.88 8.82
C TRP A 135 -14.70 -13.59 8.88
N ILE A 136 -13.76 -13.05 9.66
CA ILE A 136 -12.42 -13.59 9.81
C ILE A 136 -12.06 -13.65 11.29
N ARG A 137 -11.21 -14.62 11.67
CA ARG A 137 -10.87 -14.83 13.07
C ARG A 137 -9.90 -13.79 13.63
N GLN A 138 -9.00 -13.29 12.78
CA GLN A 138 -7.96 -12.34 13.14
C GLN A 138 -7.89 -11.28 12.05
N ALA A 139 -7.75 -10.01 12.42
CA ALA A 139 -7.49 -8.90 11.49
C ALA A 139 -6.05 -8.94 10.95
N ARG A 140 -5.71 -10.00 10.22
CA ARG A 140 -4.43 -10.15 9.53
C ARG A 140 -4.53 -11.06 8.32
N LEU A 141 -3.67 -10.82 7.35
CA LEU A 141 -3.28 -11.79 6.33
C LEU A 141 -2.37 -12.85 6.93
N ASN A 142 -2.57 -14.11 6.56
CA ASN A 142 -1.67 -15.21 6.88
C ASN A 142 -0.42 -15.22 5.99
N GLY A 143 -0.50 -14.58 4.83
CA GLY A 143 0.55 -14.57 3.82
C GLY A 143 -0.02 -14.34 2.41
N GLY A 144 0.78 -14.64 1.40
CA GLY A 144 0.39 -14.62 -0.01
C GLY A 144 -0.08 -15.98 -0.51
N HIS A 145 -0.76 -16.01 -1.65
CA HIS A 145 -1.16 -17.27 -2.28
C HIS A 145 0.02 -18.24 -2.50
N ARG A 146 1.21 -17.70 -2.82
CA ARG A 146 2.47 -18.43 -2.98
C ARG A 146 2.90 -19.25 -1.76
N ASP A 147 2.45 -18.90 -0.56
CA ASP A 147 2.85 -19.61 0.66
C ASP A 147 2.14 -20.95 0.82
N VAL A 148 1.08 -21.18 0.05
CA VAL A 148 0.25 -22.39 0.12
C VAL A 148 0.04 -23.06 -1.24
N LYS A 149 0.53 -22.46 -2.33
CA LYS A 149 0.46 -22.97 -3.71
C LYS A 149 1.70 -22.59 -4.51
N ALA A 150 2.07 -23.44 -5.48
CA ALA A 150 3.13 -23.14 -6.44
C ALA A 150 2.65 -22.11 -7.47
N THR A 151 2.79 -20.81 -7.17
CA THR A 151 2.36 -19.69 -8.00
C THR A 151 3.20 -18.43 -7.70
N GLY A 152 3.28 -17.50 -8.65
CA GLY A 152 3.83 -16.16 -8.42
C GLY A 152 2.89 -15.24 -7.62
N CYS A 153 1.62 -15.57 -7.48
CA CYS A 153 0.63 -14.74 -6.78
C CYS A 153 1.00 -14.56 -5.29
N PRO A 154 0.90 -13.35 -4.68
CA PRO A 154 0.28 -12.11 -5.16
C PRO A 154 1.22 -11.17 -5.94
N GLY A 155 2.34 -11.66 -6.43
CA GLY A 155 3.40 -10.83 -7.01
C GLY A 155 4.35 -10.26 -5.96
N ASN A 156 5.58 -9.97 -6.36
CA ASN A 156 6.65 -9.63 -5.41
C ASN A 156 6.36 -8.37 -4.59
N HIS A 157 5.80 -7.32 -5.20
CA HIS A 157 5.56 -6.06 -4.52
C HIS A 157 4.36 -6.12 -3.56
N ALA A 158 3.28 -6.80 -3.94
CA ALA A 158 2.13 -7.00 -3.04
C ALA A 158 2.48 -7.95 -1.90
N TYR A 159 3.30 -8.97 -2.17
CA TYR A 159 3.80 -9.86 -1.12
C TYR A 159 4.62 -9.11 -0.07
N ALA A 160 5.51 -8.20 -0.50
CA ALA A 160 6.29 -7.37 0.40
C ALA A 160 5.43 -6.43 1.27
N ALA A 161 4.26 -6.01 0.78
CA ALA A 161 3.33 -5.14 1.50
C ALA A 161 2.55 -5.84 2.64
N ILE A 162 2.53 -7.18 2.70
CA ILE A 162 1.75 -7.94 3.69
C ILE A 162 2.09 -7.54 5.14
N GLY A 163 3.37 -7.34 5.44
CA GLY A 163 3.82 -6.91 6.77
C GLY A 163 3.24 -5.55 7.17
N LEU A 164 3.26 -4.59 6.25
CA LEU A 164 2.67 -3.27 6.46
C LEU A 164 1.15 -3.32 6.63
N ILE A 165 0.45 -4.07 5.77
CA ILE A 165 -1.01 -4.28 5.87
C ILE A 165 -1.38 -4.83 7.25
N ASN A 166 -0.65 -5.86 7.72
CA ASN A 166 -0.90 -6.47 9.03
C ASN A 166 -0.58 -5.52 10.19
N SER A 167 0.47 -4.70 10.08
CA SER A 167 0.81 -3.68 11.07
C SER A 167 -0.30 -2.62 11.18
N LEU A 168 -0.78 -2.12 10.05
CA LEU A 168 -1.89 -1.16 10.01
C LEU A 168 -3.19 -1.75 10.56
N ALA A 169 -3.51 -3.00 10.22
CA ALA A 169 -4.70 -3.68 10.72
C ALA A 169 -4.66 -3.88 12.26
N ALA A 170 -3.48 -4.07 12.84
CA ALA A 170 -3.27 -4.17 14.28
C ALA A 170 -3.27 -2.79 14.99
N GLY A 171 -3.19 -1.70 14.23
CA GLY A 171 -3.18 -0.33 14.71
C GLY A 171 -4.57 0.21 15.11
N PRO A 172 -4.69 1.53 15.29
CA PRO A 172 -5.97 2.17 15.59
C PRO A 172 -7.00 1.95 14.45
N PRO A 173 -8.30 2.13 14.72
CA PRO A 173 -9.34 2.02 13.70
C PRO A 173 -9.06 2.94 12.51
N ILE A 174 -9.08 2.36 11.32
CA ILE A 174 -8.98 3.13 10.07
C ILE A 174 -10.37 3.70 9.76
N THR A 175 -10.47 5.02 9.65
CA THR A 175 -11.76 5.71 9.40
C THR A 175 -11.85 6.30 8.01
N GLU A 176 -10.72 6.51 7.35
CA GLU A 176 -10.62 7.07 6.00
C GLU A 176 -9.49 6.38 5.24
N ILE A 177 -9.68 6.14 3.95
CA ILE A 177 -8.62 5.78 3.02
C ILE A 177 -8.17 7.09 2.37
N SER A 178 -6.87 7.41 2.49
CA SER A 178 -6.31 8.59 1.81
C SER A 178 -6.41 8.39 0.30
N GLU A 179 -6.88 9.42 -0.40
CA GLU A 179 -6.70 9.52 -1.85
C GLU A 179 -5.21 9.36 -2.17
N GLU A 180 -4.89 8.75 -3.31
CA GLU A 180 -3.51 8.78 -3.79
C GLU A 180 -3.14 10.25 -4.04
N ASP A 181 -2.10 10.75 -3.37
CA ASP A 181 -1.58 12.08 -3.66
C ASP A 181 -1.17 12.14 -5.14
N ASP A 182 -1.63 13.16 -5.86
CA ASP A 182 -1.43 13.46 -7.30
C ASP A 182 0.04 13.53 -7.77
N LEU A 183 1.02 13.23 -6.92
CA LEU A 183 2.38 12.94 -7.38
C LEU A 183 2.36 11.58 -8.07
N SER A 184 1.99 11.60 -9.35
CA SER A 184 1.88 10.41 -10.17
C SER A 184 3.10 9.51 -9.92
N TRP A 185 2.86 8.26 -9.54
CA TRP A 185 3.89 7.28 -9.14
C TRP A 185 4.86 6.90 -10.29
N THR A 186 4.73 7.58 -11.42
CA THR A 186 5.52 7.50 -12.64
C THR A 186 6.34 8.76 -12.91
N GLU A 187 6.18 9.82 -12.11
CA GLU A 187 6.96 11.04 -12.28
C GLU A 187 8.44 10.78 -12.02
N ASN A 188 9.20 11.09 -13.04
CA ASN A 188 10.64 11.12 -13.04
C ASN A 188 11.06 12.42 -12.37
N LEU A 189 11.57 12.32 -11.14
CA LEU A 189 12.31 13.41 -10.53
C LEU A 189 13.67 13.45 -11.20
N THR A 190 13.83 14.41 -12.11
CA THR A 190 15.06 14.63 -12.84
C THR A 190 15.89 15.69 -12.14
N PHE A 191 17.08 15.28 -11.72
CA PHE A 191 18.08 16.12 -11.06
C PHE A 191 19.25 16.32 -12.01
N THR A 192 19.68 17.55 -12.22
CA THR A 192 20.90 17.86 -12.96
C THR A 192 21.96 18.30 -11.97
N ALA A 193 23.04 17.54 -11.86
CA ALA A 193 24.19 17.87 -11.03
C ALA A 193 24.94 19.09 -11.60
N PRO A 194 25.74 19.81 -10.79
CA PRO A 194 26.53 20.96 -11.24
C PRO A 194 27.53 20.64 -12.36
N ASP A 195 27.96 19.39 -12.49
CA ASP A 195 28.81 18.90 -13.59
C ASP A 195 28.03 18.56 -14.87
N GLY A 196 26.71 18.78 -14.88
CA GLY A 196 25.80 18.53 -15.99
C GLY A 196 25.19 17.13 -15.99
N THR A 197 25.54 16.25 -15.05
CA THR A 197 25.02 14.88 -15.00
C THR A 197 23.54 14.85 -14.64
N VAL A 198 22.71 14.26 -15.51
CA VAL A 198 21.27 14.14 -15.29
C VAL A 198 20.94 12.79 -14.67
N THR A 199 20.40 12.79 -13.46
CA THR A 199 19.90 11.59 -12.76
C THR A 199 18.39 11.66 -12.69
N THR A 200 17.73 10.58 -13.08
CA THR A 200 16.27 10.46 -12.96
C THR A 200 15.94 9.36 -11.97
N VAL A 201 15.23 9.71 -10.91
CA VAL A 201 14.68 8.74 -9.96
C VAL A 201 13.17 8.85 -9.95
N GLN A 202 12.49 7.71 -9.81
CA GLN A 202 11.04 7.73 -9.70
C GLN A 202 10.65 8.26 -8.33
N ALA A 203 9.71 9.20 -8.26
CA ALA A 203 9.24 9.82 -7.00
C ALA A 203 8.87 8.78 -5.92
N ARG A 204 8.41 7.60 -6.34
CA ARG A 204 8.09 6.45 -5.47
C ARG A 204 9.28 5.82 -4.76
N ASP A 205 10.45 5.77 -5.38
CA ASP A 205 11.63 5.18 -4.76
C ASP A 205 12.20 6.09 -3.66
N TRP A 206 11.90 7.38 -3.74
CA TRP A 206 12.26 8.39 -2.76
C TRP A 206 11.40 8.30 -1.48
N LEU A 207 10.08 8.10 -1.60
CA LEU A 207 9.16 7.95 -0.46
C LEU A 207 9.30 6.59 0.27
N MET A 208 9.65 5.52 -0.46
CA MET A 208 9.95 4.22 0.14
C MET A 208 11.21 4.25 1.01
N TRP A 209 12.18 5.08 0.63
CA TRP A 209 13.46 5.22 1.34
C TRP A 209 13.27 5.86 2.72
N THR A 210 12.44 6.91 2.80
CA THR A 210 12.13 7.60 4.07
C THR A 210 11.30 6.72 5.01
N ASN A 211 10.37 5.93 4.47
CA ASN A 211 9.57 4.99 5.26
C ASN A 211 10.38 3.77 5.77
N HIS A 212 11.35 3.28 5.00
CA HIS A 212 12.25 2.21 5.43
C HIS A 212 13.20 2.68 6.54
N ALA A 213 13.73 3.90 6.42
CA ALA A 213 14.52 4.54 7.47
C ALA A 213 13.72 4.70 8.78
N ALA A 214 12.44 5.11 8.69
CA ALA A 214 11.55 5.21 9.84
C ALA A 214 11.26 3.85 10.51
N TRP A 215 11.14 2.77 9.72
CA TRP A 215 11.00 1.41 10.25
C TRP A 215 12.28 0.91 10.93
N GLN A 216 13.47 1.15 10.36
CA GLN A 216 14.74 0.76 10.99
C GLN A 216 14.98 1.51 12.31
N ALA A 217 14.63 2.80 12.37
CA ALA A 217 14.67 3.60 13.59
C ALA A 217 13.72 3.05 14.68
N ALA A 218 12.54 2.56 14.29
CA ALA A 218 11.60 1.92 15.22
C ALA A 218 12.06 0.54 15.72
N ASN A 219 13.07 -0.08 15.09
CA ASN A 219 13.53 -1.45 15.39
C ASN A 219 15.02 -1.53 15.82
N ASN A 220 15.71 -0.39 15.96
CA ASN A 220 17.00 -0.22 16.64
C ASN A 220 18.19 -1.02 16.08
N THR A 221 18.41 -0.99 14.76
CA THR A 221 19.40 -1.83 14.05
C THR A 221 20.56 -1.11 13.33
N ALA A 222 20.97 0.12 13.71
CA ALA A 222 21.91 0.92 12.89
C ALA A 222 23.34 1.14 13.48
N VAL A 223 24.35 1.18 12.60
CA VAL A 223 25.81 1.32 12.86
C VAL A 223 26.34 2.51 12.03
N ALA A 224 26.89 3.58 12.67
CA ALA A 224 28.03 4.44 12.23
C ALA A 224 27.87 5.98 12.44
N ASN A 225 28.84 6.65 13.10
CA ASN A 225 28.82 8.10 13.40
C ASN A 225 30.13 8.93 13.17
N ALA A 226 31.20 8.43 12.55
CA ALA A 226 32.50 9.14 12.60
C ALA A 226 32.77 10.28 11.59
N LYS A 227 31.87 10.58 10.63
CA LYS A 227 32.09 11.56 9.53
C LYS A 227 31.32 12.88 9.67
N LEU A 228 30.32 12.92 10.56
CA LEU A 228 29.44 14.08 10.76
C LEU A 228 30.11 15.17 11.60
N ASP A 229 30.99 14.77 12.53
CA ASP A 229 31.71 15.68 13.41
C ASP A 229 32.66 16.64 12.66
N SER A 230 33.11 16.31 11.45
CA SER A 230 34.10 17.11 10.72
C SER A 230 33.53 18.33 9.98
N ILE A 231 32.21 18.48 9.88
CA ILE A 231 31.54 19.51 9.05
C ILE A 231 30.52 20.37 9.80
N ALA A 232 30.29 20.10 11.08
CA ALA A 232 29.34 20.86 11.91
C ALA A 232 29.70 22.35 12.11
N GLY A 233 30.97 22.73 11.92
CA GLY A 233 31.47 24.09 12.17
C GLY A 233 31.26 25.11 11.05
N SER A 234 30.73 24.72 9.89
CA SER A 234 30.61 25.59 8.70
C SER A 234 29.18 25.88 8.25
N LEU A 235 28.17 25.49 9.04
CA LEU A 235 26.76 25.58 8.66
C LEU A 235 26.08 26.76 9.35
N SER A 236 25.15 27.41 8.66
CA SER A 236 24.28 28.42 9.28
C SER A 236 23.36 27.76 10.32
N THR A 237 22.87 28.53 11.30
CA THR A 237 22.11 28.01 12.45
C THR A 237 20.90 27.16 12.04
N ASP A 238 20.22 27.51 10.94
CA ASP A 238 19.07 26.76 10.43
C ASP A 238 19.49 25.46 9.73
N GLN A 239 20.63 25.47 9.05
CA GLN A 239 21.22 24.31 8.38
C GLN A 239 21.84 23.32 9.37
N ALA A 240 22.48 23.82 10.44
CA ALA A 240 23.01 23.00 11.52
C ALA A 240 21.89 22.29 12.30
N THR A 241 20.76 22.98 12.49
CA THR A 241 19.56 22.42 13.16
C THR A 241 18.89 21.35 12.30
N LEU A 242 18.80 21.56 10.98
CA LEU A 242 18.27 20.56 10.03
C LEU A 242 19.21 19.35 9.87
N LEU A 243 20.54 19.56 9.86
CA LEU A 243 21.52 18.47 9.84
C LEU A 243 21.54 17.64 11.13
N ALA A 244 21.35 18.29 12.29
CA ALA A 244 21.21 17.60 13.57
C ALA A 244 19.99 16.66 13.59
N ALA A 245 18.95 16.95 12.82
CA ALA A 245 17.77 16.09 12.65
C ALA A 245 17.99 14.92 11.67
N ILE A 246 19.01 14.99 10.81
CA ILE A 246 19.39 13.94 9.84
C ILE A 246 20.46 12.98 10.44
N GLY A 247 21.09 13.38 11.54
CA GLY A 247 22.36 12.84 12.06
C GLY A 247 22.38 11.50 12.81
N ASP A 248 21.31 10.69 12.83
CA ASP A 248 21.34 9.40 13.56
C ASP A 248 21.51 8.14 12.66
N ASN A 249 21.56 8.33 11.33
CA ASN A 249 22.32 7.61 10.26
C ASN A 249 22.21 6.05 10.04
N PRO A 250 22.57 5.49 8.85
CA PRO A 250 21.79 5.46 7.60
C PRO A 250 22.02 4.18 6.72
N THR A 251 21.44 4.14 5.51
CA THR A 251 22.15 3.63 4.33
C THR A 251 21.97 4.57 3.14
N GLN A 252 22.59 5.75 3.24
CA GLN A 252 23.16 6.69 2.27
C GLN A 252 22.78 6.62 0.76
N VAL A 253 22.25 7.74 0.24
CA VAL A 253 22.54 8.28 -1.09
C VAL A 253 23.23 9.62 -0.83
N ASP A 254 24.44 9.81 -1.35
CA ASP A 254 25.22 11.04 -1.19
C ASP A 254 24.62 12.16 -2.08
N LEU A 255 23.85 13.07 -1.46
CA LEU A 255 23.46 14.33 -2.11
C LEU A 255 24.51 15.40 -1.81
N THR A 256 24.94 16.14 -2.83
CA THR A 256 25.80 17.31 -2.69
C THR A 256 25.08 18.47 -2.00
N GLU A 257 25.83 19.47 -1.54
CA GLU A 257 25.27 20.68 -0.90
C GLU A 257 24.25 21.38 -1.81
N ASP A 258 24.49 21.40 -3.12
CA ASP A 258 23.59 21.99 -4.12
C ASP A 258 22.33 21.15 -4.32
N GLN A 259 22.46 19.82 -4.29
CA GLN A 259 21.30 18.90 -4.36
C GLN A 259 20.41 19.02 -3.12
N THR A 260 21.00 19.31 -1.96
CA THR A 260 20.26 19.58 -0.71
C THR A 260 19.51 20.91 -0.78
N LYS A 261 20.12 21.96 -1.36
CA LYS A 261 19.46 23.25 -1.58
C LYS A 261 18.32 23.15 -2.60
N MET A 262 18.49 22.37 -3.66
CA MET A 262 17.43 22.09 -4.64
C MET A 262 16.23 21.35 -4.04
N LEU A 263 16.49 20.42 -3.12
CA LEU A 263 15.46 19.67 -2.39
C LEU A 263 14.54 20.60 -1.56
N LEU A 264 15.12 21.65 -0.97
CA LEU A 264 14.41 22.58 -0.10
C LEU A 264 13.68 23.69 -0.88
N ASN A 265 14.22 24.11 -2.01
CA ASN A 265 13.66 25.20 -2.83
C ASN A 265 12.52 24.76 -3.76
N GLY A 266 12.32 23.45 -3.97
CA GLY A 266 11.28 22.89 -4.85
C GLY A 266 9.94 22.61 -4.16
N LEU A 267 9.83 22.83 -2.86
CA LEU A 267 8.61 22.57 -2.11
C LEU A 267 7.64 23.75 -2.24
N SER A 268 6.38 23.46 -2.55
CA SER A 268 5.33 24.49 -2.46
C SER A 268 5.23 24.98 -1.02
N GLU A 269 4.86 26.25 -0.80
CA GLU A 269 4.66 26.80 0.55
C GLU A 269 3.69 25.95 1.38
N ASP A 270 2.72 25.29 0.75
CA ASP A 270 1.77 24.42 1.45
C ASP A 270 2.42 23.12 1.95
N THR A 271 3.27 22.52 1.12
CA THR A 271 4.04 21.31 1.50
C THR A 271 5.04 21.63 2.61
N ALA A 272 5.72 22.77 2.52
CA ALA A 272 6.62 23.24 3.57
C ALA A 272 5.87 23.48 4.90
N ARG A 273 4.69 24.12 4.86
CA ARG A 273 3.84 24.34 6.05
C ARG A 273 3.35 23.05 6.69
N ARG A 274 2.93 22.06 5.89
CA ARG A 274 2.45 20.75 6.41
C ARG A 274 3.57 19.92 7.02
N LEU A 275 4.75 19.93 6.39
CA LEU A 275 5.94 19.29 6.92
C LEU A 275 6.33 19.94 8.25
N HIS A 276 6.31 21.28 8.32
CA HIS A 276 6.60 22.02 9.53
C HIS A 276 5.60 21.73 10.66
N ALA A 277 4.29 21.75 10.39
CA ALA A 277 3.24 21.45 11.37
C ALA A 277 3.30 20.00 11.90
N THR A 278 3.69 19.04 11.03
CA THR A 278 3.85 17.64 11.41
C THR A 278 5.07 17.43 12.33
N LEU A 279 6.13 18.23 12.11
CA LEU A 279 7.33 18.21 12.95
C LEU A 279 7.10 18.93 14.29
N GLU A 280 6.40 20.07 14.30
CA GLU A 280 6.02 20.76 15.55
C GLU A 280 5.08 19.93 16.41
N GLY A 281 4.12 19.22 15.80
CA GLY A 281 3.19 18.33 16.53
C GLY A 281 3.86 17.09 17.14
N ARG A 282 5.01 16.65 16.60
CA ARG A 282 5.81 15.54 17.14
C ARG A 282 6.80 15.96 18.23
N PHE A 283 7.18 17.24 18.29
CA PHE A 283 8.26 17.71 19.16
C PHE A 283 7.93 18.92 20.07
N GLY A 284 6.71 19.45 20.09
CA GLY A 284 6.33 20.46 21.09
C GLY A 284 6.38 19.88 22.52
N LYS A 285 7.15 20.39 23.49
CA LYS A 285 7.70 21.74 23.71
C LYS A 285 9.10 21.66 24.32
N GLN A 286 10.05 22.44 23.80
CA GLN A 286 11.02 23.18 24.58
C GLN A 286 11.16 24.58 24.00
#